data_AF-A0A1G1YWD1-F1
#
_entry.id   AF-A0A1G1YWD1-F1
#
_cell.length_a   1.000
_cell.length_b   1.000
_cell.length_c   1.000
_cell.angle_alpha   90.00
_cell.angle_beta   90.00
_cell.angle_gamma   90.00
#
_symmetry.space_group_name_H-M   'P 1'
#
loop_
_entity.id
_entity.type
_entity.pdbx_description
1 polymer ?
#
loop_
_entity_poly.entity_id
_entity_poly.type
_entity_poly.pdbx_seq_one_letter_code
_entity_poly.pdbx_strand_id
1 'polypeptide(L)'
;MEARIHLPQGKQKSFLEAVLRKSELSVDQLAVYCTVTPRTFRDWHREKYFGPHKTFEKLARDFRVTLPKGETLTPYWYVAKGASLGGKKYLEMYGPPGTLEGRKKGGRVSQERRRQDPLRYKALGCNVAKEFIVPAPSTELAELIGVFLGDGGLTSHQATIYLSALVDREYSYFLAGLIQRVFRVKPSIYERINDHSIRLAISGVYFVNSLEDLGLKRGNKMKNKIRIPKWVLRNKQYATACVRGLFDTDGGFYFHRKRSGIYIGWCFTSYSESLLGDVHNVLQRVGLNAKKEQEGRLYMYDLWSIERYMELIGSHNPKNIAKFQSHLAVREKK
;
A
#
# COMPACT_ATOMS: atom_id res chain seq x y z
N MET A 1 -11.34 41.37 19.05
CA MET A 1 -10.10 41.38 19.85
C MET A 1 -9.11 42.32 19.17
N GLU A 2 -8.59 43.30 19.91
CA GLU A 2 -7.83 44.41 19.33
C GLU A 2 -6.32 44.18 19.39
N ALA A 3 -5.60 44.78 18.43
CA ALA A 3 -4.15 44.84 18.44
C ALA A 3 -3.67 45.65 19.66
N ARG A 4 -2.54 45.26 20.24
CA ARG A 4 -1.95 45.90 21.41
C ARG A 4 -0.72 46.70 21.01
N ILE A 5 -0.41 47.76 21.74
CA ILE A 5 0.81 48.55 21.51
C ILE A 5 1.91 48.12 22.48
N HIS A 6 3.06 47.72 21.95
CA HIS A 6 4.27 47.45 22.71
C HIS A 6 5.15 48.69 22.67
N LEU A 7 5.19 49.41 23.78
CA LEU A 7 6.05 50.57 23.98
C LEU A 7 7.34 50.14 24.70
N PRO A 8 8.48 50.81 24.45
CA PRO A 8 9.70 50.57 25.21
C PRO A 8 9.48 50.73 26.71
N GLN A 9 10.28 50.02 27.52
CA GLN A 9 10.15 50.04 28.98
C GLN A 9 10.15 51.48 29.54
N GLY A 10 9.22 51.76 30.45
CA GLY A 10 9.00 53.06 31.08
C GLY A 10 8.18 54.05 30.23
N LYS A 11 8.02 53.83 28.92
CA LYS A 11 7.32 54.76 28.02
C LYS A 11 5.81 54.65 28.13
N GLN A 12 5.28 53.47 28.41
CA GLN A 12 3.85 53.26 28.62
C GLN A 12 3.40 53.94 29.92
N LYS A 13 4.18 53.77 31.00
CA LYS A 13 3.95 54.46 32.27
C LYS A 13 4.05 55.98 32.08
N SER A 14 5.10 56.49 31.45
CA SER A 14 5.26 57.94 31.25
C SER A 14 4.13 58.55 30.41
N PHE A 15 3.63 57.81 29.41
CA PHE A 15 2.49 58.24 28.60
C PHE A 15 1.22 58.34 29.44
N LEU A 16 0.91 57.30 30.22
CA LEU A 16 -0.28 57.28 31.07
C LEU A 16 -0.20 58.30 32.21
N GLU A 17 0.99 58.58 32.76
CA GLU A 17 1.22 59.65 33.73
C GLU A 17 0.99 61.04 33.12
N ALA A 18 1.42 61.26 31.87
CA ALA A 18 1.14 62.50 31.16
C ALA A 18 -0.35 62.68 30.88
N VAL A 19 -1.06 61.60 30.54
CA VAL A 19 -2.53 61.61 30.37
C VAL A 19 -3.22 61.90 31.71
N LEU A 20 -2.80 61.30 32.82
CA LEU A 20 -3.34 61.59 34.15
C LEU A 20 -3.16 63.07 34.53
N ARG A 21 -1.96 63.63 34.31
CA ARG A 21 -1.68 65.04 34.60
C ARG A 21 -2.50 66.01 33.75
N LYS A 22 -2.72 65.71 32.47
CA LYS A 22 -3.46 66.60 31.55
C LYS A 22 -4.98 66.45 31.64
N SER A 23 -5.47 65.28 32.03
CA SER A 23 -6.91 65.03 32.15
C SER A 23 -7.48 65.51 33.48
N GLU A 24 -6.65 65.65 34.51
CA GLU A 24 -7.07 65.91 35.91
C GLU A 24 -8.03 64.85 36.47
N LEU A 25 -8.15 63.70 35.79
CA LEU A 25 -9.00 62.59 36.19
C LEU A 25 -8.24 61.60 37.06
N SER A 26 -8.95 60.98 37.99
CA SER A 26 -8.42 59.84 38.74
C SER A 26 -8.24 58.61 37.83
N VAL A 27 -7.38 57.68 38.26
CA VAL A 27 -7.15 56.40 37.59
C VAL A 27 -8.44 55.63 37.32
N ASP A 28 -9.38 55.68 38.26
CA ASP A 28 -10.66 54.96 38.16
C ASP A 28 -11.58 55.62 37.13
N GLN A 29 -11.61 56.96 37.07
CA GLN A 29 -12.34 57.70 36.04
C GLN A 29 -11.77 57.47 34.64
N LEU A 30 -10.44 57.43 34.49
CA LEU A 30 -9.81 57.09 33.21
C LEU A 30 -10.02 55.63 32.80
N ALA A 31 -10.10 54.70 33.76
CA ALA A 31 -10.45 53.32 33.49
C ALA A 31 -11.87 53.21 32.90
N VAL A 32 -12.84 53.92 33.51
CA VAL A 32 -14.21 54.03 32.98
C VAL A 32 -14.21 54.65 31.58
N TYR A 33 -13.43 55.72 31.37
CA TYR A 33 -13.28 56.38 30.07
C TYR A 33 -12.74 55.45 28.97
N CYS A 34 -11.81 54.57 29.35
CA CYS A 34 -11.24 53.55 28.48
C CYS A 34 -12.10 52.28 28.38
N THR A 35 -13.28 52.24 29.01
CA THR A 35 -14.15 51.06 29.09
C THR A 35 -13.44 49.80 29.62
N VAL A 36 -12.54 49.99 30.59
CA VAL A 36 -11.83 48.89 31.27
C VAL A 36 -11.97 48.99 32.78
N THR A 37 -11.66 47.91 33.48
CA THR A 37 -11.67 47.94 34.95
C THR A 37 -10.50 48.78 35.50
N PRO A 38 -10.66 49.43 36.67
CA PRO A 38 -9.56 50.13 37.34
C PRO A 38 -8.32 49.29 37.57
N ARG A 39 -8.49 47.97 37.78
CA ARG A 39 -7.37 47.03 37.88
C ARG A 39 -6.60 46.91 36.57
N THR A 40 -7.30 46.76 35.45
CA THR A 40 -6.69 46.68 34.11
C THR A 40 -5.92 47.95 33.77
N PHE A 41 -6.48 49.13 34.05
CA PHE A 41 -5.79 50.40 33.82
C PHE A 41 -4.54 50.53 34.70
N ARG A 42 -4.61 50.14 35.98
CA ARG A 42 -3.44 50.08 36.87
C ARG A 42 -2.38 49.09 36.39
N ASP A 43 -2.77 47.95 35.84
CA ASP A 43 -1.85 46.99 35.25
C ASP A 43 -1.18 47.54 33.97
N TRP A 44 -1.87 48.38 33.18
CA TRP A 44 -1.24 49.14 32.10
C TRP A 44 -0.26 50.18 32.65
N HIS A 45 -0.64 50.92 33.68
CA HIS A 45 0.22 51.92 34.33
C HIS A 45 1.49 51.30 34.93
N ARG A 46 1.41 50.07 35.44
CA ARG A 46 2.55 49.29 35.95
C ARG A 46 3.33 48.56 34.86
N GLU A 47 2.96 48.74 33.59
CA GLU A 47 3.54 48.07 32.42
C GLU A 47 3.48 46.53 32.50
N LYS A 48 2.55 45.98 33.30
CA LYS A 48 2.36 44.54 33.42
C LYS A 48 1.73 43.94 32.16
N TYR A 49 0.88 44.70 31.48
CA TYR A 49 0.25 44.32 30.22
C TYR A 49 0.27 45.48 29.23
N PHE A 50 0.38 45.14 27.95
CA PHE A 50 0.20 46.08 26.85
C PHE A 50 -1.27 46.45 26.67
N GLY A 51 -1.54 47.74 26.52
CA GLY A 51 -2.87 48.27 26.25
C GLY A 51 -3.30 48.10 24.78
N PRO A 52 -4.60 48.17 24.48
CA PRO A 52 -5.09 48.18 23.10
C PRO A 52 -4.61 49.44 22.37
N HIS A 53 -4.13 49.26 21.13
CA HIS A 53 -3.56 50.34 20.33
C HIS A 53 -4.57 51.48 20.12
N LYS A 54 -5.81 51.12 19.75
CA LYS A 54 -6.91 52.09 19.53
C LYS A 54 -7.26 52.89 20.78
N THR A 55 -7.22 52.26 21.95
CA THR A 55 -7.48 52.96 23.23
C THR A 55 -6.38 53.98 23.52
N PHE A 56 -5.12 53.63 23.24
CA PHE A 56 -3.98 54.52 23.46
C PHE A 56 -3.95 55.68 22.45
N GLU A 57 -4.33 55.44 21.19
CA GLU A 57 -4.53 56.50 20.19
C GLU A 57 -5.66 57.46 20.59
N LYS A 58 -6.77 56.93 21.13
CA LYS A 58 -7.88 57.73 21.65
C LYS A 58 -7.42 58.64 22.78
N LEU A 59 -6.73 58.09 23.79
CA LEU A 59 -6.19 58.89 24.91
C LEU A 59 -5.21 59.97 24.44
N ALA A 60 -4.33 59.65 23.48
CA ALA A 60 -3.37 60.60 22.93
C ALA A 60 -4.07 61.78 22.24
N ARG A 61 -5.12 61.50 21.47
CA ARG A 61 -5.93 62.50 20.76
C ARG A 61 -6.72 63.38 21.71
N ASP A 62 -7.47 62.75 22.61
CA ASP A 62 -8.46 63.44 23.44
C ASP A 62 -7.79 64.31 24.52
N PHE A 63 -6.63 63.89 25.03
CA PHE A 63 -5.86 64.64 26.03
C PHE A 63 -4.65 65.40 25.46
N ARG A 64 -4.48 65.42 24.13
CA ARG A 64 -3.37 66.10 23.43
C ARG A 64 -2.01 65.73 24.03
N VAL A 65 -1.76 64.43 24.18
CA VAL A 65 -0.51 63.85 24.66
C VAL A 65 0.12 63.05 23.53
N THR A 66 1.42 63.24 23.28
CA THR A 66 2.12 62.51 22.23
C THR A 66 2.26 61.03 22.59
N LEU A 67 1.71 60.15 21.77
CA LEU A 67 1.89 58.71 21.90
C LEU A 67 3.33 58.33 21.49
N PRO A 68 4.12 57.68 22.35
CA PRO A 68 5.46 57.22 21.97
C PRO A 68 5.42 56.22 20.81
N LYS A 69 6.46 56.20 19.98
CA LYS A 69 6.61 55.18 18.93
C LYS A 69 6.81 53.80 19.55
N GLY A 70 6.10 52.80 19.04
CA GLY A 70 6.20 51.40 19.49
C GLY A 70 5.67 50.44 18.44
N GLU A 71 5.77 49.14 18.74
CA GLU A 71 5.36 48.07 17.83
C GLU A 71 3.90 47.69 18.06
N THR A 72 3.16 47.45 16.97
CA THR A 72 1.78 46.96 17.07
C THR A 72 1.78 45.43 17.08
N LEU A 73 1.35 44.85 18.20
CA LEU A 73 1.21 43.41 18.37
C LEU A 73 -0.18 42.97 17.93
N THR A 74 -0.23 42.00 17.02
CA THR A 74 -1.49 41.40 16.56
C THR A 74 -2.20 40.63 17.69
N PRO A 75 -3.52 40.44 17.61
CA PRO A 75 -4.22 39.54 18.52
C PRO A 75 -3.53 38.16 18.59
N TYR A 76 -3.44 37.58 19.79
CA TYR A 76 -2.82 36.26 20.04
C TYR A 76 -1.30 36.15 19.82
N TRP A 77 -0.57 37.27 19.70
CA TRP A 77 0.90 37.26 19.60
C TRP A 77 1.60 36.36 20.65
N TYR A 78 1.01 36.22 21.84
CA TYR A 78 1.56 35.43 22.95
C TYR A 78 1.27 33.92 22.85
N VAL A 79 0.36 33.47 21.97
CA VAL A 79 -0.07 32.06 21.88
C VAL A 79 1.09 31.17 21.46
N ALA A 80 1.89 31.59 20.48
CA ALA A 80 3.07 30.83 20.05
C ALA A 80 4.08 30.65 21.20
N LYS A 81 4.31 31.71 21.99
CA LYS A 81 5.19 31.66 23.17
C LYS A 81 4.62 30.75 24.26
N GLY A 82 3.32 30.87 24.56
CA GLY A 82 2.63 30.02 25.53
C GLY A 82 2.62 28.54 25.13
N ALA A 83 2.35 28.25 23.86
CA ALA A 83 2.37 26.89 23.30
C ALA A 83 3.78 26.28 23.38
N SER A 84 4.83 27.05 23.07
CA SER A 84 6.22 26.61 23.19
C SER A 84 6.58 26.27 24.64
N LEU A 85 6.24 27.14 25.59
CA LEU A 85 6.48 26.89 27.02
C LEU A 85 5.69 25.67 27.53
N GLY A 86 4.42 25.54 27.14
CA GLY A 86 3.60 24.38 27.47
C GLY A 86 4.16 23.08 26.91
N GLY A 87 4.61 23.09 25.67
CA GLY A 87 5.26 21.95 25.02
C GLY A 87 6.54 21.52 25.74
N LYS A 88 7.42 22.48 26.09
CA LYS A 88 8.62 22.20 26.90
C LYS A 88 8.27 21.59 28.25
N LYS A 89 7.27 22.16 28.94
CA LYS A 89 6.85 21.63 30.26
C LYS A 89 6.26 20.24 30.16
N TYR A 90 5.48 19.97 29.11
CA TYR A 90 4.96 18.63 28.82
C TYR A 90 6.10 17.62 28.61
N LEU A 91 7.12 17.98 27.82
CA LEU A 91 8.29 17.13 27.58
C LEU A 91 9.08 16.86 28.86
N GLU A 92 9.23 17.85 29.76
CA GLU A 92 9.86 17.64 31.07
C GLU A 92 9.08 16.63 31.93
N MET A 93 7.75 16.72 31.94
CA MET A 93 6.90 15.89 32.79
C MET A 93 6.72 14.47 32.25
N TYR A 94 6.56 14.33 30.93
CA TYR A 94 6.12 13.08 30.29
C TYR A 94 7.13 12.49 29.31
N GLY A 95 8.23 13.19 29.05
CA GLY A 95 9.21 12.81 28.03
C GLY A 95 8.71 13.09 26.60
N PRO A 96 9.52 12.72 25.59
CA PRO A 96 9.16 12.91 24.19
C PRO A 96 7.91 12.10 23.80
N PRO A 97 7.02 12.63 22.96
CA PRO A 97 5.89 11.87 22.45
C PRO A 97 6.38 10.65 21.67
N GLY A 98 5.72 9.51 21.88
CA GLY A 98 6.01 8.29 21.12
C GLY A 98 7.33 7.61 21.48
N THR A 99 7.75 7.65 22.75
CA THR A 99 8.78 6.74 23.27
C THR A 99 8.48 5.28 22.91
N LEU A 100 9.52 4.44 22.81
CA LEU A 100 9.36 3.01 22.54
C LEU A 100 8.37 2.36 23.53
N GLU A 101 8.49 2.68 24.81
CA GLU A 101 7.61 2.16 25.87
C GLU A 101 6.18 2.70 25.75
N GLY A 102 6.02 4.00 25.45
CA GLY A 102 4.70 4.59 25.20
C GLY A 102 3.99 3.95 24.00
N ARG A 103 4.72 3.69 22.90
CA ARG A 103 4.20 3.00 21.71
C ARG A 103 3.81 1.55 22.03
N LYS A 104 4.65 0.82 22.78
CA LYS A 104 4.35 -0.54 23.25
C LYS A 104 3.09 -0.56 24.11
N LYS A 105 2.99 0.33 25.10
CA LYS A 105 1.82 0.45 25.98
C LYS A 105 0.56 0.81 25.20
N GLY A 106 0.62 1.81 24.33
CA GLY A 106 -0.51 2.21 23.48
C GLY A 106 -0.98 1.08 22.55
N GLY A 107 -0.04 0.35 21.96
CA GLY A 107 -0.32 -0.85 21.16
C GLY A 107 -1.03 -1.93 21.97
N ARG A 108 -0.53 -2.27 23.17
CA ARG A 108 -1.16 -3.26 24.07
C ARG A 108 -2.57 -2.84 24.47
N VAL A 109 -2.76 -1.60 24.94
CA VAL A 109 -4.08 -1.08 25.33
C VAL A 109 -5.05 -1.08 24.16
N SER A 110 -4.60 -0.69 22.96
CA SER A 110 -5.43 -0.73 21.74
C SER A 110 -5.87 -2.16 21.41
N GLN A 111 -4.95 -3.14 21.48
CA GLN A 111 -5.27 -4.55 21.26
C GLN A 111 -6.24 -5.10 22.32
N GLU A 112 -6.03 -4.75 23.59
CA GLU A 112 -6.91 -5.17 24.69
C GLU A 112 -8.33 -4.62 24.51
N ARG A 113 -8.48 -3.32 24.22
CA ARG A 113 -9.79 -2.70 23.95
C ARG A 113 -10.52 -3.36 22.78
N ARG A 114 -9.80 -3.71 21.71
CA ARG A 114 -10.37 -4.42 20.54
C ARG A 114 -10.85 -5.82 20.89
N ARG A 115 -10.25 -6.49 21.88
CA ARG A 115 -10.69 -7.80 22.36
C ARG A 115 -11.88 -7.69 23.33
N GLN A 116 -11.91 -6.64 24.15
CA GLN A 116 -13.00 -6.40 25.11
C GLN A 116 -14.32 -6.03 24.42
N ASP A 117 -14.26 -5.26 23.33
CA ASP A 117 -15.46 -4.87 22.57
C ASP A 117 -15.30 -5.08 21.05
N PRO A 118 -15.31 -6.35 20.59
CA PRO A 118 -15.08 -6.64 19.17
C PRO A 118 -16.15 -6.04 18.26
N LEU A 119 -17.41 -5.94 18.72
CA LEU A 119 -18.53 -5.44 17.93
C LEU A 119 -18.38 -3.95 17.62
N ARG A 120 -18.07 -3.13 18.62
CA ARG A 120 -17.79 -1.70 18.42
C ARG A 120 -16.64 -1.49 17.45
N TYR A 121 -15.53 -2.20 17.65
CA TYR A 121 -14.36 -2.02 16.80
C TYR A 121 -14.60 -2.52 15.37
N LYS A 122 -15.39 -3.58 15.18
CA LYS A 122 -15.83 -4.03 13.86
C LYS A 122 -16.71 -2.97 13.17
N ALA A 123 -17.65 -2.36 13.90
CA ALA A 123 -18.48 -1.26 13.39
C ALA A 123 -17.65 -0.03 13.01
N LEU A 124 -16.53 0.22 13.72
CA LEU A 124 -15.55 1.26 13.38
C LEU A 124 -14.59 0.85 12.23
N GLY A 125 -14.78 -0.31 11.59
CA GLY A 125 -13.94 -0.77 10.49
C GLY A 125 -12.62 -1.43 10.91
N CYS A 126 -12.39 -1.65 12.21
CA CYS A 126 -11.18 -2.34 12.69
C CYS A 126 -11.33 -3.85 12.58
N ASN A 127 -10.26 -4.53 12.14
CA ASN A 127 -10.22 -5.99 11.99
C ASN A 127 -11.33 -6.56 11.08
N VAL A 128 -11.88 -5.73 10.18
CA VAL A 128 -12.85 -6.17 9.19
C VAL A 128 -12.09 -6.78 8.02
N ALA A 129 -12.41 -8.02 7.67
CA ALA A 129 -11.84 -8.67 6.51
C ALA A 129 -12.36 -8.00 5.24
N LYS A 130 -11.46 -7.74 4.29
CA LYS A 130 -11.84 -7.23 2.97
C LYS A 130 -12.71 -8.26 2.27
N GLU A 131 -13.85 -7.83 1.73
CA GLU A 131 -14.71 -8.67 0.91
C GLU A 131 -14.12 -8.87 -0.49
N PHE A 132 -14.39 -10.04 -1.08
CA PHE A 132 -13.92 -10.41 -2.40
C PHE A 132 -15.06 -11.08 -3.18
N ILE A 133 -15.09 -10.81 -4.48
CA ILE A 133 -15.99 -11.47 -5.41
C ILE A 133 -15.39 -12.85 -5.71
N VAL A 134 -16.19 -13.90 -5.52
CA VAL A 134 -15.84 -15.24 -6.00
C VAL A 134 -16.19 -15.32 -7.48
N PRO A 135 -15.21 -15.46 -8.39
CA PRO A 135 -15.48 -15.49 -9.82
C PRO A 135 -16.18 -16.79 -10.22
N ALA A 136 -17.08 -16.68 -11.21
CA ALA A 136 -17.62 -17.86 -11.87
C ALA A 136 -16.51 -18.59 -12.68
N PRO A 137 -16.63 -19.90 -12.91
CA PRO A 137 -15.70 -20.65 -13.75
C PRO A 137 -15.54 -20.03 -15.15
N SER A 138 -14.29 -19.79 -15.56
CA SER A 138 -13.94 -19.23 -16.87
C SER A 138 -12.57 -19.72 -17.32
N THR A 139 -12.24 -19.53 -18.60
CA THR A 139 -10.90 -19.84 -19.14
C THR A 139 -9.82 -19.00 -18.47
N GLU A 140 -10.07 -17.70 -18.25
CA GLU A 140 -9.16 -16.81 -17.54
C GLU A 140 -8.92 -17.25 -16.10
N LEU A 141 -9.98 -17.68 -15.39
CA LEU A 141 -9.84 -18.21 -14.03
C LEU A 141 -9.05 -19.52 -14.04
N ALA A 142 -9.33 -20.42 -14.98
CA ALA A 142 -8.64 -21.69 -15.08
C ALA A 142 -7.13 -21.51 -15.38
N GLU A 143 -6.78 -20.56 -16.25
CA GLU A 143 -5.38 -20.19 -16.50
C GLU A 143 -4.71 -19.67 -15.23
N LEU A 144 -5.37 -18.77 -14.50
CA LEU A 144 -4.85 -18.24 -13.25
C LEU A 144 -4.69 -19.33 -12.16
N ILE A 145 -5.57 -20.32 -12.13
CA ILE A 145 -5.41 -21.51 -11.27
C ILE A 145 -4.14 -22.28 -11.65
N GLY A 146 -3.87 -22.45 -12.95
CA GLY A 146 -2.62 -23.04 -13.43
C GLY A 146 -1.39 -22.29 -12.95
N VAL A 147 -1.41 -20.95 -13.05
CA VAL A 147 -0.33 -20.08 -12.55
C VAL A 147 -0.14 -20.24 -11.03
N PHE A 148 -1.22 -20.30 -10.25
CA PHE A 148 -1.11 -20.51 -8.82
C PHE A 148 -0.57 -21.91 -8.45
N LEU A 149 -0.91 -22.93 -9.24
CA LEU A 149 -0.39 -24.29 -9.06
C LEU A 149 1.11 -24.37 -9.33
N GLY A 150 1.64 -23.61 -10.29
CA GLY A 150 3.08 -23.55 -10.57
C GLY A 150 3.84 -22.65 -9.59
N ASP A 151 3.82 -21.34 -9.83
CA ASP A 151 4.60 -20.35 -9.07
C ASP A 151 3.85 -19.68 -7.91
N GLY A 152 2.59 -20.06 -7.68
CA GLY A 152 1.78 -19.51 -6.60
C GLY A 152 2.15 -19.98 -5.19
N GLY A 153 1.79 -19.19 -4.18
CA GLY A 153 1.91 -19.53 -2.76
C GLY A 153 0.71 -18.99 -1.99
N LEU A 154 0.17 -19.80 -1.08
CA LEU A 154 -0.97 -19.42 -0.22
C LEU A 154 -0.56 -19.53 1.25
N THR A 155 -0.67 -18.41 1.95
CA THR A 155 -0.60 -18.31 3.41
C THR A 155 -2.01 -18.12 3.98
N SER A 156 -2.16 -17.98 5.30
CA SER A 156 -3.46 -17.73 5.93
C SER A 156 -4.11 -16.40 5.54
N HIS A 157 -3.34 -15.43 5.05
CA HIS A 157 -3.83 -14.07 4.81
C HIS A 157 -3.41 -13.50 3.46
N GLN A 158 -2.54 -14.19 2.72
CA GLN A 158 -1.96 -13.67 1.49
C GLN A 158 -1.77 -14.78 0.47
N ALA A 159 -2.13 -14.48 -0.77
CA ALA A 159 -1.76 -15.23 -1.94
C ALA A 159 -0.67 -14.48 -2.71
N THR A 160 0.34 -15.19 -3.16
CA THR A 160 1.50 -14.63 -3.86
C THR A 160 1.82 -15.42 -5.11
N ILE A 161 2.37 -14.77 -6.14
CA ILE A 161 3.00 -15.42 -7.30
C ILE A 161 4.41 -14.85 -7.41
N TYR A 162 5.41 -15.71 -7.57
CA TYR A 162 6.81 -15.32 -7.71
C TYR A 162 7.28 -15.55 -9.15
N LEU A 163 7.95 -14.57 -9.74
CA LEU A 163 8.39 -14.59 -11.14
C LEU A 163 9.81 -14.03 -11.24
N SER A 164 10.52 -14.32 -12.34
CA SER A 164 11.84 -13.74 -12.58
C SER A 164 11.73 -12.34 -13.20
N ALA A 165 12.36 -11.35 -12.58
CA ALA A 165 12.48 -9.99 -13.12
C ALA A 165 13.30 -9.94 -14.42
N LEU A 166 14.17 -10.93 -14.67
CA LEU A 166 15.02 -10.97 -15.84
C LEU A 166 14.27 -11.38 -17.11
N VAL A 167 13.30 -12.29 -16.98
CA VAL A 167 12.66 -12.92 -18.15
C VAL A 167 11.14 -12.89 -18.14
N ASP A 168 10.49 -12.64 -16.99
CA ASP A 168 9.03 -12.68 -16.82
C ASP A 168 8.44 -11.32 -16.42
N ARG A 169 9.20 -10.21 -16.53
CA ARG A 169 8.73 -8.87 -16.14
C ARG A 169 7.45 -8.48 -16.88
N GLU A 170 7.41 -8.62 -18.21
CA GLU A 170 6.20 -8.34 -18.99
C GLU A 170 5.05 -9.29 -18.64
N TYR A 171 5.36 -10.56 -18.41
CA TYR A 171 4.37 -11.54 -17.98
C TYR A 171 3.76 -11.20 -16.61
N SER A 172 4.53 -10.60 -15.71
CA SER A 172 4.02 -10.13 -14.41
C SER A 172 2.93 -9.05 -14.56
N TYR A 173 3.05 -8.16 -15.54
CA TYR A 173 2.03 -7.15 -15.84
C TYR A 173 0.79 -7.77 -16.47
N PHE A 174 0.98 -8.75 -17.36
CA PHE A 174 -0.11 -9.55 -17.90
C PHE A 174 -0.90 -10.24 -16.78
N LEU A 175 -0.21 -10.93 -15.86
CA LEU A 175 -0.83 -11.61 -14.73
C LEU A 175 -1.54 -10.64 -13.78
N ALA A 176 -0.95 -9.46 -13.53
CA ALA A 176 -1.62 -8.43 -12.74
C ALA A 176 -2.94 -7.97 -13.39
N GLY A 177 -2.97 -7.83 -14.71
CA GLY A 177 -4.18 -7.56 -15.49
C GLY A 177 -5.19 -8.70 -15.43
N LEU A 178 -4.73 -9.95 -15.57
CA LEU A 178 -5.57 -11.15 -15.48
C LEU A 178 -6.25 -11.26 -14.12
N ILE A 179 -5.50 -11.09 -13.03
CA ILE A 179 -6.03 -11.05 -11.66
C ILE A 179 -7.09 -9.95 -11.51
N GLN A 180 -6.82 -8.75 -12.04
CA GLN A 180 -7.77 -7.64 -11.98
C GLN A 180 -9.06 -7.93 -12.77
N ARG A 181 -8.99 -8.64 -13.90
CA ARG A 181 -10.19 -9.02 -14.67
C ARG A 181 -11.01 -10.09 -13.96
N VAL A 182 -10.34 -11.13 -13.45
CA VAL A 182 -10.97 -12.28 -12.81
C VAL A 182 -11.55 -11.92 -11.45
N PHE A 183 -10.74 -11.34 -10.56
CA PHE A 183 -11.12 -11.11 -9.15
C PHE A 183 -11.55 -9.66 -8.87
N ARG A 184 -11.45 -8.75 -9.85
CA ARG A 184 -11.71 -7.31 -9.67
C ARG A 184 -10.82 -6.66 -8.61
N VAL A 185 -9.64 -7.24 -8.39
CA VAL A 185 -8.67 -6.77 -7.40
C VAL A 185 -7.31 -6.56 -8.05
N LYS A 186 -6.70 -5.40 -7.76
CA LYS A 186 -5.36 -5.07 -8.24
C LYS A 186 -4.33 -5.69 -7.31
N PRO A 187 -3.49 -6.63 -7.77
CA PRO A 187 -2.41 -7.15 -6.95
C PRO A 187 -1.34 -6.06 -6.73
N SER A 188 -0.66 -6.13 -5.59
CA SER A 188 0.56 -5.35 -5.37
C SER A 188 1.74 -6.03 -6.05
N ILE A 189 2.52 -5.27 -6.81
CA ILE A 189 3.72 -5.75 -7.50
C ILE A 189 4.94 -5.29 -6.71
N TYR A 190 5.77 -6.23 -6.27
CA TYR A 190 7.02 -5.96 -5.57
C TYR A 190 8.18 -6.53 -6.38
N GLU A 191 9.00 -5.66 -6.93
CA GLU A 191 10.24 -6.07 -7.59
C GLU A 191 11.41 -5.94 -6.60
N ARG A 192 12.21 -7.00 -6.51
CA ARG A 192 13.42 -7.06 -5.69
C ARG A 192 14.63 -7.12 -6.60
N ILE A 193 15.46 -6.09 -6.52
CA ILE A 193 16.64 -5.94 -7.37
C ILE A 193 17.68 -7.02 -7.03
N ASN A 194 17.88 -7.32 -5.74
CA ASN A 194 18.98 -8.16 -5.27
C ASN A 194 18.88 -9.62 -5.68
N ASP A 195 17.67 -10.17 -5.77
CA ASP A 195 17.42 -11.57 -6.15
C ASP A 195 16.71 -11.69 -7.51
N HIS A 196 16.57 -10.56 -8.22
CA HIS A 196 15.85 -10.45 -9.48
C HIS A 196 14.47 -11.11 -9.46
N SER A 197 13.74 -11.00 -8.34
CA SER A 197 12.39 -11.56 -8.21
C SER A 197 11.31 -10.49 -8.34
N ILE A 198 10.21 -10.84 -8.99
CA ILE A 198 8.95 -10.08 -8.97
C ILE A 198 7.94 -10.90 -8.17
N ARG A 199 7.35 -10.27 -7.15
CA ARG A 199 6.27 -10.86 -6.36
C ARG A 199 4.99 -10.10 -6.60
N LEU A 200 3.99 -10.77 -7.16
CA LEU A 200 2.59 -10.33 -7.13
C LEU A 200 1.98 -10.78 -5.81
N ALA A 201 1.37 -9.89 -5.04
CA ALA A 201 0.74 -10.24 -3.77
C ALA A 201 -0.67 -9.66 -3.63
N ILE A 202 -1.56 -10.48 -3.09
CA ILE A 202 -2.95 -10.13 -2.77
C ILE A 202 -3.20 -10.54 -1.32
N SER A 203 -3.55 -9.57 -0.48
CA SER A 203 -3.80 -9.80 0.94
C SER A 203 -5.30 -9.75 1.24
N GLY A 204 -5.80 -10.77 1.93
CA GLY A 204 -7.19 -10.91 2.34
C GLY A 204 -7.55 -12.35 2.67
N VAL A 205 -8.10 -12.59 3.86
CA VAL A 205 -8.51 -13.93 4.29
C VAL A 205 -9.58 -14.51 3.36
N TYR A 206 -10.59 -13.72 2.99
CA TYR A 206 -11.63 -14.18 2.08
C TYR A 206 -11.12 -14.43 0.65
N PHE A 207 -10.07 -13.72 0.21
CA PHE A 207 -9.42 -14.05 -1.06
C PHE A 207 -8.75 -15.42 -1.02
N VAL A 208 -7.97 -15.69 0.04
CA VAL A 208 -7.33 -17.00 0.24
C VAL A 208 -8.38 -18.11 0.34
N ASN A 209 -9.44 -17.91 1.14
CA ASN A 209 -10.53 -18.88 1.25
C ASN A 209 -11.16 -19.15 -0.13
N SER A 210 -11.41 -18.11 -0.94
CA SER A 210 -12.00 -18.29 -2.27
C SER A 210 -11.11 -19.15 -3.20
N LEU A 211 -9.79 -19.02 -3.09
CA LEU A 211 -8.85 -19.86 -3.85
C LEU A 211 -8.86 -21.31 -3.36
N GLU A 212 -9.06 -21.54 -2.07
CA GLU A 212 -9.21 -22.89 -1.51
C GLU A 212 -10.53 -23.54 -1.94
N ASP A 213 -11.62 -22.78 -1.96
CA ASP A 213 -12.92 -23.23 -2.49
C ASP A 213 -12.82 -23.61 -3.97
N LEU A 214 -11.93 -22.94 -4.71
CA LEU A 214 -11.60 -23.26 -6.11
C LEU A 214 -10.64 -24.48 -6.25
N GLY A 215 -10.17 -25.06 -5.14
CA GLY A 215 -9.39 -26.29 -5.12
C GLY A 215 -7.89 -26.12 -4.91
N LEU A 216 -7.41 -24.91 -4.60
CA LEU A 216 -6.03 -24.69 -4.16
C LEU A 216 -5.86 -25.04 -2.67
N LYS A 217 -4.62 -25.16 -2.20
CA LYS A 217 -4.33 -25.50 -0.80
C LYS A 217 -3.22 -24.63 -0.24
N ARG A 218 -3.35 -24.19 1.02
CA ARG A 218 -2.29 -23.49 1.77
C ARG A 218 -1.09 -24.40 2.05
N GLY A 219 0.07 -23.77 2.19
CA GLY A 219 1.29 -24.44 2.66
C GLY A 219 2.02 -25.23 1.57
N ASN A 220 2.67 -26.32 1.98
CA ASN A 220 3.62 -27.03 1.12
C ASN A 220 2.90 -27.86 0.03
N LYS A 221 3.07 -27.46 -1.23
CA LYS A 221 2.48 -28.10 -2.42
C LYS A 221 2.79 -29.59 -2.57
N MET A 222 4.02 -29.99 -2.23
CA MET A 222 4.46 -31.39 -2.32
C MET A 222 3.75 -32.26 -1.30
N LYS A 223 3.70 -31.82 -0.04
CA LYS A 223 2.98 -32.53 1.04
C LYS A 223 1.49 -32.65 0.73
N ASN A 224 0.92 -31.63 0.09
CA ASN A 224 -0.51 -31.55 -0.23
C ASN A 224 -0.93 -32.37 -1.46
N LYS A 225 0.04 -32.97 -2.20
CA LYS A 225 -0.19 -33.70 -3.45
C LYS A 225 -1.11 -32.94 -4.40
N ILE A 226 -0.69 -31.73 -4.76
CA ILE A 226 -1.48 -30.81 -5.58
C ILE A 226 -1.90 -31.45 -6.92
N ARG A 227 -3.09 -31.05 -7.39
CA ARG A 227 -3.73 -31.55 -8.61
C ARG A 227 -4.45 -30.41 -9.29
N ILE A 228 -4.74 -30.57 -10.58
CA ILE A 228 -5.65 -29.66 -11.27
C ILE A 228 -7.07 -29.89 -10.70
N PRO A 229 -7.80 -28.83 -10.27
CA PRO A 229 -9.14 -28.99 -9.71
C PRO A 229 -10.11 -29.70 -10.66
N LYS A 230 -11.00 -30.53 -10.11
CA LYS A 230 -11.95 -31.33 -10.91
C LYS A 230 -12.83 -30.47 -11.83
N TRP A 231 -13.25 -29.29 -11.37
CA TRP A 231 -14.09 -28.40 -12.17
C TRP A 231 -13.34 -27.87 -13.41
N VAL A 232 -12.02 -27.68 -13.31
CA VAL A 232 -11.15 -27.32 -14.44
C VAL A 232 -11.04 -28.52 -15.40
N LEU A 233 -10.75 -29.72 -14.87
CA LEU A 233 -10.55 -30.93 -15.68
C LEU A 233 -11.80 -31.42 -16.44
N ARG A 234 -13.00 -31.03 -15.98
CA ARG A 234 -14.29 -31.40 -16.61
C ARG A 234 -14.55 -30.66 -17.92
N ASN A 235 -13.98 -29.47 -18.10
CA ASN A 235 -14.17 -28.66 -19.30
C ASN A 235 -12.86 -28.60 -20.08
N LYS A 236 -12.89 -29.02 -21.36
CA LYS A 236 -11.70 -29.06 -22.23
C LYS A 236 -11.02 -27.70 -22.34
N GLN A 237 -11.77 -26.61 -22.48
CA GLN A 237 -11.23 -25.25 -22.62
C GLN A 237 -10.60 -24.75 -21.31
N TYR A 238 -11.16 -25.13 -20.16
CA TYR A 238 -10.58 -24.77 -18.86
C TYR A 238 -9.31 -25.58 -18.60
N ALA A 239 -9.32 -26.86 -18.92
CA ALA A 239 -8.15 -27.72 -18.79
C ALA A 239 -6.97 -27.20 -19.64
N THR A 240 -7.20 -26.83 -20.90
CA THR A 240 -6.15 -26.26 -21.76
C THR A 240 -5.67 -24.90 -21.27
N ALA A 241 -6.56 -24.03 -20.81
CA ALA A 241 -6.19 -22.75 -20.21
C ALA A 241 -5.34 -22.93 -18.94
N CYS A 242 -5.70 -23.89 -18.07
CA CYS A 242 -4.90 -24.23 -16.89
C CYS A 242 -3.52 -24.78 -17.24
N VAL A 243 -3.42 -25.63 -18.27
CA VAL A 243 -2.11 -26.12 -18.77
C VAL A 243 -1.28 -24.97 -19.32
N ARG A 244 -1.88 -23.96 -19.99
CA ARG A 244 -1.18 -22.75 -20.42
C ARG A 244 -0.54 -22.02 -19.24
N GLY A 245 -1.29 -21.77 -18.17
CA GLY A 245 -0.78 -21.10 -16.97
C GLY A 245 0.33 -21.89 -16.26
N LEU A 246 0.23 -23.22 -16.23
CA LEU A 246 1.28 -24.11 -15.72
C LEU A 246 2.53 -24.08 -16.61
N PHE A 247 2.36 -24.09 -17.93
CA PHE A 247 3.48 -24.02 -18.87
C PHE A 247 4.19 -22.66 -18.82
N ASP A 248 3.46 -21.58 -18.63
CA ASP A 248 4.03 -20.23 -18.58
C ASP A 248 4.83 -19.95 -17.30
N THR A 249 4.66 -20.79 -16.27
CA THR A 249 5.38 -20.75 -14.98
C THR A 249 6.47 -21.82 -14.92
N ASP A 250 6.08 -23.09 -14.84
CA ASP A 250 6.97 -24.25 -14.65
C ASP A 250 7.43 -24.92 -15.97
N GLY A 251 6.99 -24.38 -17.11
CA GLY A 251 7.34 -24.90 -18.44
C GLY A 251 8.16 -23.93 -19.27
N GLY A 252 8.51 -24.38 -20.47
CA GLY A 252 9.08 -23.51 -21.46
C GLY A 252 9.67 -24.23 -22.65
N PHE A 253 10.09 -23.42 -23.61
CA PHE A 253 10.87 -23.87 -24.75
C PHE A 253 12.37 -23.78 -24.49
N TYR A 254 13.11 -24.70 -25.11
CA TYR A 254 14.56 -24.76 -25.05
C TYR A 254 15.12 -25.24 -26.38
N PHE A 255 16.37 -24.89 -26.65
CA PHE A 255 17.03 -25.22 -27.91
C PHE A 255 18.08 -26.30 -27.71
N HIS A 256 18.07 -27.28 -28.60
CA HIS A 256 19.09 -28.31 -28.71
C HIS A 256 19.89 -28.11 -29.97
N ARG A 257 21.20 -27.93 -29.83
CA ARG A 257 22.10 -27.89 -30.97
C ARG A 257 22.64 -29.29 -31.24
N LYS A 258 22.37 -29.79 -32.44
CA LYS A 258 22.96 -31.02 -32.98
C LYS A 258 23.80 -30.67 -34.20
N ARG A 259 24.61 -31.63 -34.66
CA ARG A 259 25.41 -31.49 -35.89
C ARG A 259 24.54 -31.15 -37.11
N SER A 260 23.30 -31.64 -37.13
CA SER A 260 22.30 -31.42 -38.19
C SER A 260 21.52 -30.10 -38.07
N GLY A 261 21.68 -29.33 -36.99
CA GLY A 261 20.99 -28.05 -36.83
C GLY A 261 20.54 -27.74 -35.40
N ILE A 262 19.73 -26.69 -35.27
CA ILE A 262 19.13 -26.25 -34.01
C ILE A 262 17.67 -26.74 -34.00
N TYR A 263 17.30 -27.44 -32.93
CA TYR A 263 15.96 -27.99 -32.71
C TYR A 263 15.33 -27.33 -31.49
N ILE A 264 14.02 -27.12 -31.52
CA ILE A 264 13.26 -26.66 -30.37
C ILE A 264 12.68 -27.86 -29.62
N GLY A 265 12.69 -27.80 -28.29
CA GLY A 265 11.99 -28.72 -27.42
C GLY A 265 10.98 -27.98 -26.55
N TRP A 266 9.86 -28.63 -26.28
CA TRP A 266 8.87 -28.21 -25.29
C TRP A 266 9.07 -29.02 -24.01
N CYS A 267 9.09 -28.36 -22.86
CA CYS A 267 9.27 -28.99 -21.56
C CYS A 267 8.27 -28.44 -20.54
N PHE A 268 7.76 -29.32 -19.70
CA PHE A 268 7.10 -28.97 -18.44
C PHE A 268 7.68 -29.81 -17.31
N THR A 269 8.07 -29.18 -16.20
CA THR A 269 8.70 -29.85 -15.06
C THR A 269 7.84 -29.69 -13.82
N SER A 270 7.61 -30.78 -13.09
CA SER A 270 7.00 -30.67 -11.76
C SER A 270 7.40 -31.83 -10.88
N TYR A 271 7.79 -31.53 -9.64
CA TYR A 271 8.03 -32.56 -8.63
C TYR A 271 6.72 -33.27 -8.20
N SER A 272 5.56 -32.64 -8.40
CA SER A 272 4.27 -33.25 -8.07
C SER A 272 3.86 -34.25 -9.16
N GLU A 273 4.02 -35.55 -8.88
CA GLU A 273 3.61 -36.61 -9.81
C GLU A 273 2.13 -36.54 -10.19
N SER A 274 1.28 -36.12 -9.24
CA SER A 274 -0.14 -35.96 -9.47
C SER A 274 -0.45 -34.83 -10.44
N LEU A 275 0.23 -33.68 -10.30
CA LEU A 275 0.10 -32.56 -11.23
C LEU A 275 0.66 -32.91 -12.60
N LEU A 276 1.83 -33.56 -12.65
CA LEU A 276 2.45 -34.03 -13.89
C LEU A 276 1.53 -34.99 -14.66
N GLY A 277 0.90 -35.92 -13.94
CA GLY A 277 -0.09 -36.83 -14.51
C GLY A 277 -1.33 -36.11 -15.05
N ASP A 278 -1.85 -35.13 -14.32
CA ASP A 278 -3.00 -34.33 -14.78
C ASP A 278 -2.65 -33.56 -16.06
N VAL A 279 -1.48 -32.91 -16.13
CA VAL A 279 -1.01 -32.20 -17.33
C VAL A 279 -0.84 -33.16 -18.51
N HIS A 280 -0.17 -34.30 -18.31
CA HIS A 280 0.00 -35.32 -19.34
C HIS A 280 -1.35 -35.80 -19.90
N ASN A 281 -2.32 -36.08 -19.04
CA ASN A 281 -3.65 -36.50 -19.45
C ASN A 281 -4.39 -35.42 -20.25
N VAL A 282 -4.24 -34.13 -19.89
CA VAL A 282 -4.85 -33.03 -20.65
C VAL A 282 -4.21 -32.92 -22.03
N LEU A 283 -2.88 -33.03 -22.14
CA LEU A 283 -2.17 -33.03 -23.43
C LEU A 283 -2.65 -34.18 -24.32
N GLN A 284 -2.74 -35.39 -23.79
CA GLN A 284 -3.25 -36.55 -24.54
C GLN A 284 -4.69 -36.35 -25.03
N ARG A 285 -5.57 -35.79 -24.20
CA ARG A 285 -6.98 -35.48 -24.58
C ARG A 285 -7.10 -34.46 -25.71
N VAL A 286 -6.09 -33.62 -25.93
CA VAL A 286 -6.05 -32.68 -27.05
C VAL A 286 -5.22 -33.18 -28.24
N GLY A 287 -4.76 -34.43 -28.20
CA GLY A 287 -4.01 -35.08 -29.28
C GLY A 287 -2.50 -34.78 -29.25
N LEU A 288 -1.97 -34.31 -28.13
CA LEU A 288 -0.55 -34.02 -27.94
C LEU A 288 0.11 -35.13 -27.11
N ASN A 289 1.10 -35.81 -27.68
CA ASN A 289 1.77 -36.94 -27.05
C ASN A 289 3.11 -36.52 -26.43
N ALA A 290 3.05 -35.89 -25.26
CA ALA A 290 4.25 -35.60 -24.48
C ALA A 290 4.81 -36.87 -23.84
N LYS A 291 6.13 -37.08 -23.95
CA LYS A 291 6.82 -38.20 -23.31
C LYS A 291 7.11 -37.86 -21.86
N LYS A 292 6.82 -38.78 -20.94
CA LYS A 292 7.17 -38.67 -19.52
C LYS A 292 8.57 -39.24 -19.28
N GLU A 293 9.44 -38.44 -18.66
CA GLU A 293 10.78 -38.85 -18.22
C GLU A 293 10.79 -39.19 -16.72
N GLN A 294 11.79 -39.96 -16.27
CA GLN A 294 11.92 -40.41 -14.88
C GLN A 294 12.07 -39.26 -13.88
N GLU A 295 12.62 -38.10 -14.28
CA GLU A 295 12.90 -36.96 -13.40
C GLU A 295 11.72 -35.99 -13.20
N GLY A 296 10.47 -36.44 -13.38
CA GLY A 296 9.29 -35.59 -13.17
C GLY A 296 9.13 -34.51 -14.26
N ARG A 297 9.40 -34.90 -15.51
CA ARG A 297 9.34 -34.00 -16.67
C ARG A 297 8.49 -34.57 -17.80
N LEU A 298 7.85 -33.68 -18.54
CA LEU A 298 7.15 -33.98 -19.78
C LEU A 298 7.85 -33.26 -20.94
N TYR A 299 8.06 -33.97 -22.04
CA TYR A 299 8.77 -33.44 -23.21
C TYR A 299 8.07 -33.71 -24.53
N MET A 300 8.14 -32.74 -25.43
CA MET A 300 7.88 -32.93 -26.86
C MET A 300 9.07 -32.38 -27.65
N TYR A 301 9.54 -33.16 -28.62
CA TYR A 301 10.72 -32.84 -29.43
C TYR A 301 10.38 -32.70 -30.91
N ASP A 302 9.25 -33.24 -31.35
CA ASP A 302 8.81 -33.12 -32.73
C ASP A 302 8.17 -31.75 -32.95
N LEU A 303 8.59 -31.09 -34.03
CA LEU A 303 8.16 -29.75 -34.35
C LEU A 303 6.64 -29.68 -34.58
N TRP A 304 6.05 -30.73 -35.18
CA TRP A 304 4.62 -30.81 -35.43
C TRP A 304 3.81 -30.71 -34.13
N SER A 305 4.14 -31.48 -33.08
CA SER A 305 3.45 -31.38 -31.79
C SER A 305 3.67 -30.04 -31.11
N ILE A 306 4.84 -29.42 -31.30
CA ILE A 306 5.14 -28.09 -30.73
C ILE A 306 4.32 -27.00 -31.42
N GLU A 307 4.25 -27.00 -32.76
CA GLU A 307 3.38 -26.11 -33.54
C GLU A 307 1.92 -26.32 -33.13
N ARG A 308 1.48 -27.59 -33.03
CA ARG A 308 0.12 -27.95 -32.61
C ARG A 308 -0.18 -27.52 -31.18
N TYR A 309 0.79 -27.58 -30.26
CA TYR A 309 0.66 -27.04 -28.91
C TYR A 309 0.42 -25.53 -28.95
N MET A 310 1.19 -24.79 -29.75
CA MET A 310 1.05 -23.34 -29.87
C MET A 310 -0.31 -22.94 -30.48
N GLU A 311 -0.86 -23.75 -31.40
CA GLU A 311 -2.20 -23.55 -31.95
C GLU A 311 -3.32 -23.82 -30.94
N LEU A 312 -3.24 -24.93 -30.19
CA LEU A 312 -4.33 -25.40 -29.32
C LEU A 312 -4.33 -24.78 -27.92
N ILE A 313 -3.14 -24.52 -27.38
CA ILE A 313 -2.94 -24.08 -26.00
C ILE A 313 -2.26 -22.70 -25.99
N GLY A 314 -1.20 -22.55 -26.77
CA GLY A 314 -0.43 -21.31 -26.83
C GLY A 314 0.34 -21.00 -25.55
N SER A 315 0.71 -19.73 -25.41
CA SER A 315 1.45 -19.17 -24.27
C SER A 315 1.07 -17.70 -24.17
N HIS A 316 0.96 -17.17 -22.95
CA HIS A 316 0.87 -15.73 -22.71
C HIS A 316 2.17 -15.16 -22.14
N ASN A 317 3.16 -16.00 -21.81
CA ASN A 317 4.48 -15.54 -21.42
C ASN A 317 5.30 -15.10 -22.66
N PRO A 318 5.68 -13.81 -22.77
CA PRO A 318 6.43 -13.30 -23.93
C PRO A 318 7.74 -14.03 -24.18
N LYS A 319 8.42 -14.51 -23.13
CA LYS A 319 9.64 -15.33 -23.22
C LYS A 319 9.41 -16.58 -24.07
N ASN A 320 8.32 -17.29 -23.83
CA ASN A 320 8.00 -18.54 -24.52
C ASN A 320 7.57 -18.27 -25.97
N ILE A 321 6.76 -17.23 -26.18
CA ILE A 321 6.36 -16.78 -27.52
C ILE A 321 7.59 -16.41 -28.37
N ALA A 322 8.50 -15.58 -27.83
CA ALA A 322 9.70 -15.14 -28.52
C ALA A 322 10.62 -16.31 -28.88
N LYS A 323 10.79 -17.29 -27.98
CA LYS A 323 11.56 -18.51 -28.27
C LYS A 323 10.95 -19.29 -29.44
N PHE A 324 9.64 -19.54 -29.43
CA PHE A 324 8.98 -20.24 -30.53
C PHE A 324 9.12 -19.48 -31.86
N GLN A 325 8.87 -18.17 -31.89
CA GLN A 325 9.01 -17.34 -33.09
C GLN A 325 10.45 -17.32 -33.63
N SER A 326 11.44 -17.22 -32.74
CA SER A 326 12.85 -17.24 -33.14
C SER A 326 13.25 -18.55 -33.83
N HIS A 327 12.65 -19.68 -33.45
CA HIS A 327 12.85 -20.96 -34.14
C HIS A 327 12.29 -20.95 -35.58
N LEU A 328 11.07 -20.44 -35.76
CA LEU A 328 10.42 -20.34 -37.07
C LEU A 328 11.24 -19.45 -38.02
N ALA A 329 11.74 -18.31 -37.54
CA ALA A 329 12.57 -17.41 -38.34
C ALA A 329 13.92 -18.03 -38.79
N VAL A 330 14.51 -18.92 -37.99
CA VAL A 330 15.72 -19.66 -38.38
C VAL A 330 15.42 -20.71 -39.45
N ARG A 331 14.20 -21.27 -39.44
CA ARG A 331 13.74 -22.25 -40.43
C ARG A 331 13.46 -21.60 -41.78
N GLU A 332 12.80 -20.44 -41.83
CA GLU A 332 12.47 -19.73 -43.08
C GLU A 332 13.71 -19.28 -43.86
N LYS A 333 14.86 -19.13 -43.20
CA LYS A 333 16.14 -18.76 -43.82
C LYS A 333 16.91 -19.94 -44.44
N LYS A 334 16.41 -21.17 -44.32
CA LYS A 334 17.04 -22.38 -44.85
C LYS A 334 16.25 -22.95 -46.01
#